data_AF-A0A2W2H1U4-F1
#
_entry.id   AF-A0A2W2H1U4-F1
#
_cell.length_a   1.000
_cell.length_b   1.000
_cell.length_c   1.000
_cell.angle_alpha   90.00
_cell.angle_beta   90.00
_cell.angle_gamma   90.00
#
_symmetry.space_group_name_H-M   'P 1'
#
loop_
_entity.id
_entity.type
_entity.pdbx_description
1 polymer ?
#
loop_
_entity_poly.entity_id
_entity_poly.type
_entity_poly.pdbx_seq_one_letter_code
_entity_poly.pdbx_strand_id
1 'polypeptide(L)' 'MRCTQCDGADLEPGFIEDNGESQGYGRWIAGPLERGIFGGARRMGKPRWIIDAFRCTRCSHLELFSRPKD' A
#
# COMPACT_ATOMS: atom_id res chain seq x y z
N MET A 1 12.20 6.68 11.40
CA MET A 1 12.09 5.62 10.39
C MET A 1 13.34 5.68 9.52
N ARG A 2 13.92 4.55 9.12
CA ARG A 2 15.06 4.49 8.21
C ARG A 2 14.72 3.54 7.08
N CYS A 3 15.31 3.76 5.90
CA CYS A 3 15.18 2.86 4.77
C CYS A 3 15.79 1.50 5.12
N THR A 4 14.98 0.45 5.10
CA THR A 4 15.37 -0.94 5.39
C THR A 4 16.36 -1.49 4.37
N GLN A 5 16.41 -0.92 3.17
CA GLN A 5 17.33 -1.33 2.10
C GLN A 5 18.73 -0.70 2.20
N CYS A 6 18.86 0.56 2.65
CA CYS A 6 20.14 1.29 2.60
C CYS A 6 20.49 2.12 3.85
N ASP A 7 19.68 2.01 4.91
CA ASP A 7 19.79 2.71 6.20
C ASP A 7 19.73 4.26 6.13
N GLY A 8 19.37 4.80 4.95
CA GLY A 8 19.15 6.23 4.74
C GLY A 8 18.06 6.81 5.66
N ALA A 9 18.29 8.03 6.16
CA ALA A 9 17.36 8.72 7.06
C ALA A 9 16.30 9.56 6.34
N ASP A 10 16.58 9.95 5.09
CA ASP A 10 15.72 10.82 4.30
C ASP A 10 14.64 10.00 3.58
N LEU A 11 13.43 10.08 4.11
CA LEU A 11 12.23 9.41 3.62
C LEU A 11 11.17 10.47 3.28
N GLU A 12 10.75 10.49 2.02
CA GLU A 12 9.73 11.39 1.49
C GLU A 12 8.35 10.70 1.58
N PRO A 13 7.35 11.28 2.25
CA PRO A 13 6.01 10.71 2.30
C PRO A 13 5.32 10.77 0.93
N GLY A 14 4.48 9.78 0.64
CA GLY A 14 3.67 9.71 -0.57
C GLY A 14 2.50 8.74 -0.44
N PHE A 15 1.81 8.50 -1.55
CA PHE A 15 0.72 7.51 -1.63
C PHE A 15 0.79 6.75 -2.95
N ILE A 16 0.23 5.55 -2.97
CA ILE A 16 0.07 4.76 -4.18
C ILE A 16 -1.28 5.11 -4.80
N GLU A 17 -1.27 5.64 -6.02
CA GLU A 17 -2.48 5.88 -6.79
C GLU A 17 -3.01 4.54 -7.35
N ASP A 18 -4.32 4.33 -7.22
CA ASP A 18 -5.05 3.23 -7.85
C ASP A 18 -6.02 3.82 -8.88
N ASN A 19 -5.74 3.60 -10.17
CA ASN A 19 -6.47 4.14 -11.31
C ASN A 19 -7.84 3.45 -11.57
N GLY A 20 -8.28 2.56 -10.69
CA GLY A 20 -9.63 1.96 -10.75
C GLY A 20 -10.73 2.85 -10.17
N GLU A 21 -11.95 2.31 -10.01
CA GLU A 21 -13.11 2.98 -9.37
C GLU A 21 -12.92 3.29 -7.86
N SER A 22 -11.70 3.14 -7.35
CA SER A 22 -11.33 3.41 -5.96
C SER A 22 -11.25 4.92 -5.71
N GLN A 23 -11.26 5.34 -4.44
CA GLN A 23 -11.19 6.74 -4.00
C GLN A 23 -9.81 7.42 -4.24
N GLY A 24 -9.10 7.07 -5.32
CA GLY A 24 -7.82 7.69 -5.71
C GLY A 24 -6.57 7.21 -4.95
N TYR A 25 -6.67 6.18 -4.11
CA TYR A 25 -5.52 5.58 -3.43
C TYR A 25 -5.66 4.07 -3.23
N GLY A 26 -4.52 3.39 -3.26
CA GLY A 26 -4.39 1.95 -3.02
C GLY A 26 -4.67 1.56 -1.56
N ARG A 27 -5.19 0.35 -1.36
CA ARG A 27 -5.51 -0.20 -0.03
C ARG A 27 -4.89 -1.57 0.14
N TRP A 28 -4.51 -1.90 1.37
CA TRP A 28 -4.09 -3.26 1.71
C TRP A 28 -5.30 -4.13 2.06
N ILE A 29 -5.37 -5.31 1.46
CA ILE A 29 -6.41 -6.33 1.70
C ILE A 29 -5.71 -7.54 2.29
N ALA A 30 -6.16 -7.98 3.47
CA ALA A 30 -5.52 -9.10 4.16
C ALA A 30 -5.72 -10.44 3.43
N GLY A 31 -4.67 -11.27 3.43
CA GLY A 31 -4.69 -12.61 2.84
C GLY A 31 -4.31 -12.63 1.36
N PRO A 32 -4.25 -13.83 0.76
CA PRO A 32 -3.85 -13.99 -0.63
C PRO A 32 -4.86 -13.35 -1.59
N LEU A 33 -4.37 -12.98 -2.78
CA LEU A 33 -5.22 -12.56 -3.88
C LEU A 33 -6.05 -13.75 -4.37
N GLU A 34 -7.35 -13.70 -4.10
CA GLU A 34 -8.33 -14.62 -4.67
C GLU A 34 -9.13 -13.89 -5.74
N ARG A 35 -9.36 -14.53 -6.89
CA ARG A 35 -10.21 -13.97 -7.95
C ARG A 35 -11.62 -14.55 -7.88
N GLY A 36 -12.63 -13.72 -8.09
CA GLY A 36 -14.03 -14.12 -8.21
C GLY A 36 -14.36 -14.64 -9.62
N ILE A 37 -15.60 -15.11 -9.80
CA ILE A 37 -16.10 -15.65 -11.08
C ILE A 37 -16.02 -14.60 -12.21
N PHE A 38 -16.11 -13.32 -11.86
CA PHE A 38 -15.98 -12.18 -12.79
C PHE A 38 -14.54 -11.62 -12.89
N GLY A 39 -13.51 -12.37 -12.46
CA GLY A 39 -12.10 -12.00 -12.61
C GLY A 39 -11.57 -10.94 -11.62
N GLY A 40 -12.44 -10.21 -10.92
CA GLY A 40 -12.04 -9.24 -9.89
C GLY A 40 -11.53 -9.88 -8.60
N ALA A 41 -10.69 -9.15 -7.85
CA ALA A 41 -10.23 -9.58 -6.53
C ALA A 41 -11.41 -9.75 -5.56
N ARG A 42 -11.47 -10.88 -4.85
CA ARG A 42 -12.42 -11.09 -3.75
C ARG A 42 -12.05 -10.21 -2.59
N ARG A 43 -12.87 -9.18 -2.36
CA ARG A 43 -12.68 -8.16 -1.32
C ARG A 43 -13.73 -8.24 -0.22
N MET A 44 -14.84 -8.96 -0.43
CA MET A 44 -15.96 -8.99 0.50
C MET A 44 -15.59 -9.73 1.79
N GLY A 45 -15.89 -9.14 2.94
CA GLY A 45 -15.57 -9.69 4.26
C GLY A 45 -14.09 -9.58 4.67
N LYS A 46 -13.20 -9.04 3.82
CA LYS A 46 -11.78 -8.88 4.16
C LYS A 46 -11.52 -7.50 4.78
N PRO A 47 -10.75 -7.42 5.89
CA PRO A 47 -10.29 -6.15 6.44
C PRO A 47 -9.55 -5.31 5.38
N ARG A 48 -9.82 -4.00 5.37
CA ARG A 48 -9.24 -3.04 4.43
C ARG A 48 -8.45 -2.01 5.21
N TRP A 49 -7.19 -1.84 4.86
CA TRP A 49 -6.26 -0.95 5.54
C TRP A 49 -5.78 0.15 4.59
N ILE A 50 -5.54 1.34 5.13
CA ILE A 50 -4.85 2.41 4.41
C ILE A 50 -3.38 2.03 4.32
N ILE A 51 -2.75 2.32 3.19
CA ILE A 51 -1.29 2.19 3.01
C ILE A 51 -0.68 3.57 3.15
N ASP A 52 0.19 3.74 4.13
CA ASP A 52 1.11 4.86 4.20
C ASP A 52 2.41 4.47 3.48
N ALA A 53 2.89 5.31 2.57
CA ALA A 53 4.07 5.04 1.76
C ALA A 53 5.16 6.10 1.98
N PHE A 54 6.42 5.65 2.02
CA PHE A 54 7.58 6.54 2.12
C PHE A 54 8.65 6.12 1.11
N ARG A 55 9.10 7.06 0.28
CA ARG A 55 10.17 6.85 -0.69
C ARG A 55 11.50 7.32 -0.10
N CYS A 56 12.51 6.46 -0.07
CA CYS A 56 13.86 6.87 0.24
C CYS A 56 14.44 7.74 -0.87
N THR A 57 14.85 8.97 -0.55
CA THR A 57 15.42 9.90 -1.54
C THR A 57 16.80 9.47 -2.03
N ARG A 58 17.48 8.58 -1.30
CA ARG A 58 18.83 8.08 -1.64
C ARG A 58 18.84 6.89 -2.60
N CYS A 59 17.91 5.95 -2.44
CA CYS A 59 17.91 4.68 -3.21
C CYS A 59 16.56 4.34 -3.85
N SER A 60 15.55 5.20 -3.70
CA SER A 60 14.20 5.02 -4.24
C SER A 60 13.43 3.81 -3.72
N HIS A 61 13.92 3.12 -2.69
CA HIS A 61 13.17 2.06 -2.01
C HIS A 61 11.89 2.63 -1.38
N LEU A 62 10.81 1.85 -1.43
CA LEU A 62 9.52 2.20 -0.85
C LEU A 62 9.30 1.40 0.43
N GLU A 63 9.11 2.11 1.54
CA GLU A 63 8.58 1.55 2.77
C GLU A 63 7.05 1.65 2.74
N LEU A 64 6.34 0.55 2.98
CA LEU A 64 4.88 0.50 2.96
C LEU A 64 4.36 -0.02 4.30
N PHE A 65 3.49 0.75 4.95
CA PHE A 65 2.87 0.39 6.22
C PHE A 65 1.36 0.40 6.11
N SER A 66 0.70 -0.61 6.68
CA SER A 66 -0.76 -0.65 6.75
C SER A 66 -1.25 -0.12 8.10
N ARG A 67 -2.30 0.71 8.08
CA ARG A 67 -3.01 1.15 9.30
C ARG A 67 -4.53 1.08 9.14
N PRO A 68 -5.30 0.99 10.24
CA PRO A 68 -6.75 1.00 10.17
C PRO A 68 -7.25 2.19 9.35
N LYS A 69 -8.33 1.99 8.60
CA LYS A 69 -9.17 3.08 8.13
C LYS A 69 -10.03 3.46 9.33
N ASP A 70 -9.80 4.63 9.92
CA ASP A 70 -10.49 5.11 11.13
C ASP A 70 -12.02 4.90 11.09
#